data_AF-A0A852JMZ7-F1
#
_entry.id   AF-A0A852JMZ7-F1
#
_cell.length_a   1.000
_cell.length_b   1.000
_cell.length_c   1.000
_cell.angle_alpha   90.00
_cell.angle_beta   90.00
_cell.angle_gamma   90.00
#
_symmetry.space_group_name_H-M   'P 1'
#
loop_
_entity.id
_entity.type
_entity.pdbx_description
1 polymer ?
#
loop_
_entity_poly.entity_id
_entity_poly.type
_entity_poly.pdbx_seq_one_letter_code
_entity_poly.pdbx_strand_id
1 'polypeptide(L)'
;LLVGAPREKAFPAQQANRTGGLYSCDIASPNTNCLRVKFDEETDPKMESKEDQWMGVTVQSQGPGGNVVTCAHRYEKRQYVNTVQETRDIIGRCYVLSQDLTIKDDMDNGVWSFCDGRLRGHEKFGSCQQGVAATFTRDYHYIVFGAPGTYNWKGVVRAEQKNQTFYDLGIFDDGPYEVGDESRQDKNLVPVPANSYLGFSLDSGKGIVSQDEMTFVSGAPRANHSGAVVLLKKEKNQRALSLEHMFEGEGLASSFGYDVAVVDLNSDGWQDIVVGAPQYFDRSG
;
A
#
# COMPACT_ATOMS: atom_id res chain seq x y z
N LEU A 1 -7.46 -11.43 -16.46
CA LEU A 1 -6.22 -11.31 -15.65
C LEU A 1 -5.76 -9.86 -15.69
N LEU A 2 -5.33 -9.31 -14.56
CA LEU A 2 -4.71 -7.99 -14.50
C LEU A 2 -3.21 -8.14 -14.24
N VAL A 3 -2.40 -7.38 -14.98
CA VAL A 3 -0.94 -7.48 -14.91
C VAL A 3 -0.34 -6.10 -14.75
N GLY A 4 0.40 -5.89 -13.67
CA GLY A 4 1.20 -4.70 -13.46
C GLY A 4 2.49 -4.76 -14.28
N ALA A 5 2.82 -3.67 -14.97
CA ALA A 5 4.05 -3.53 -15.74
C ALA A 5 4.79 -2.26 -15.30
N PRO A 6 5.50 -2.26 -14.15
CA PRO A 6 6.09 -1.06 -13.51
C PRO A 6 7.10 -0.31 -14.37
N ARG A 7 7.57 -0.96 -15.43
CA ARG A 7 8.70 -0.57 -16.27
C ARG A 7 8.28 -0.29 -17.71
N GLU A 8 6.98 -0.29 -17.99
CA GLU A 8 6.36 0.03 -19.27
C GLU A 8 6.65 1.45 -19.75
N LYS A 9 6.69 1.63 -21.08
CA LYS A 9 6.91 2.94 -21.71
C LYS A 9 5.79 3.91 -21.34
N ALA A 10 6.13 5.18 -21.22
CA ALA A 10 5.15 6.21 -20.92
C ALA A 10 4.09 6.35 -22.02
N PHE A 11 2.90 6.85 -21.66
CA PHE A 11 2.01 7.45 -22.63
C PHE A 11 2.63 8.74 -23.18
N PRO A 12 2.36 9.13 -24.45
CA PRO A 12 2.99 10.30 -25.06
C PRO A 12 2.81 11.61 -24.28
N ALA A 13 1.65 11.80 -23.64
CA ALA A 13 1.32 13.02 -22.89
C ALA A 13 1.94 13.08 -21.48
N GLN A 14 2.57 12.00 -20.99
CA GLN A 14 3.19 11.95 -19.66
C GLN A 14 4.60 12.56 -19.59
N GLN A 15 5.16 13.02 -20.72
CA GLN A 15 6.48 13.67 -20.80
C GLN A 15 7.61 12.90 -20.07
N ALA A 16 7.55 11.57 -20.14
CA ALA A 16 8.46 10.64 -19.50
C ALA A 16 8.85 9.55 -20.51
N ASN A 17 9.94 8.84 -20.26
CA ASN A 17 10.30 7.66 -21.03
C ASN A 17 9.55 6.43 -20.52
N ARG A 18 9.44 6.30 -19.19
CA ARG A 18 8.97 5.09 -18.52
C ARG A 18 8.17 5.49 -17.29
N THR A 19 6.90 5.10 -17.25
CA THR A 19 6.00 5.42 -16.13
C THR A 19 5.41 4.18 -15.48
N GLY A 20 5.46 3.05 -16.18
CA GLY A 20 4.72 1.85 -15.82
C GLY A 20 3.29 1.85 -16.35
N GLY A 21 2.55 0.81 -16.04
CA GLY A 21 1.17 0.67 -16.48
C GLY A 21 0.48 -0.58 -15.94
N LEU A 22 -0.81 -0.65 -16.20
CA LEU A 22 -1.66 -1.81 -15.90
C LEU A 22 -2.17 -2.37 -17.23
N TYR A 23 -2.19 -3.69 -17.33
CA TYR A 23 -2.71 -4.42 -18.48
C TYR A 23 -3.87 -5.32 -18.07
N SER A 24 -4.87 -5.41 -18.95
CA SER A 24 -5.97 -6.37 -18.86
C SER A 24 -5.81 -7.41 -19.96
N CYS A 25 -5.75 -8.67 -19.56
CA CYS A 25 -5.62 -9.82 -20.46
C CYS A 25 -6.86 -10.69 -20.36
N ASP A 26 -7.48 -10.98 -21.51
CA ASP A 26 -8.55 -11.97 -21.60
C ASP A 26 -7.95 -13.38 -21.49
N ILE A 27 -8.39 -14.14 -20.49
CA ILE A 27 -7.91 -15.50 -20.23
C ILE A 27 -8.61 -16.51 -21.15
N ALA A 28 -9.83 -16.21 -21.60
CA ALA A 28 -10.59 -17.10 -22.47
C ALA A 28 -10.05 -17.10 -23.92
N SER A 29 -9.39 -16.00 -24.32
CA SER A 29 -8.84 -15.81 -25.65
C SER A 29 -7.31 -15.62 -25.58
N PRO A 30 -6.52 -16.70 -25.37
CA PRO A 30 -5.07 -16.59 -25.13
C PRO A 30 -4.27 -16.02 -26.31
N ASN A 31 -4.85 -15.99 -27.52
CA ASN A 31 -4.24 -15.38 -28.70
C ASN A 31 -4.48 -13.85 -28.80
N THR A 32 -5.26 -13.28 -27.89
CA THR A 32 -5.54 -11.84 -27.85
C THR A 32 -4.48 -11.14 -27.02
N ASN A 33 -3.91 -10.06 -27.57
CA ASN A 33 -2.95 -9.24 -26.85
C ASN A 33 -3.59 -8.60 -25.62
N CYS A 34 -2.85 -8.54 -24.52
CA CYS A 34 -3.25 -7.77 -23.35
C CYS A 34 -3.40 -6.28 -23.71
N LEU A 35 -4.48 -5.66 -23.26
CA LEU A 35 -4.76 -4.25 -23.51
C LEU A 35 -4.27 -3.41 -22.34
N ARG A 36 -3.50 -2.36 -22.64
CA ARG A 36 -3.08 -1.39 -21.63
C ARG A 36 -4.29 -0.58 -21.17
N VAL A 37 -4.54 -0.60 -19.87
CA VAL A 37 -5.59 0.20 -19.23
C VAL A 37 -5.18 1.67 -19.29
N LYS A 38 -6.10 2.53 -19.73
CA LYS A 38 -5.85 3.96 -19.93
C LYS A 38 -6.38 4.76 -18.76
N PHE A 39 -5.45 5.28 -17.96
CA PHE A 39 -5.69 6.22 -16.88
C PHE A 39 -4.40 7.01 -16.66
N ASP A 40 -4.51 8.18 -16.03
CA ASP A 40 -3.34 8.99 -15.64
C ASP A 40 -2.43 9.39 -16.83
N GLU A 41 -3.00 9.65 -18.00
CA GLU A 41 -2.27 9.87 -19.26
C GLU A 41 -1.58 11.23 -19.37
N GLU A 42 -2.04 12.24 -18.64
CA GLU A 42 -1.52 13.61 -18.69
C GLU A 42 -0.45 13.85 -17.63
N THR A 43 0.36 14.90 -17.75
CA THR A 43 1.23 15.32 -16.64
C THR A 43 1.36 16.83 -16.57
N ASP A 44 1.51 17.36 -15.37
CA ASP A 44 2.01 18.72 -15.16
C ASP A 44 3.45 18.68 -14.61
N PRO A 45 4.47 18.98 -15.44
CA PRO A 45 5.87 18.93 -15.02
C PRO A 45 6.24 19.97 -13.96
N LYS A 46 5.37 20.96 -13.70
CA LYS A 46 5.55 21.93 -12.60
C LYS A 46 5.14 21.36 -11.24
N MET A 47 4.32 20.32 -11.23
CA MET A 47 3.75 19.74 -10.00
C MET A 47 4.21 18.30 -9.75
N GLU A 48 4.64 17.58 -10.77
CA GLU A 48 4.97 16.16 -10.64
C GLU A 48 6.04 15.69 -11.64
N SER A 49 6.56 14.50 -11.38
CA SER A 49 7.29 13.70 -12.35
C SER A 49 6.85 12.26 -12.29
N LYS A 50 6.53 11.70 -13.46
CA LYS A 50 6.13 10.29 -13.61
C LYS A 50 7.26 9.37 -14.03
N GLU A 51 8.46 9.92 -14.26
CA GLU A 51 9.62 9.14 -14.71
C GLU A 51 9.99 8.09 -13.67
N ASP A 52 10.04 6.82 -14.09
CA ASP A 52 10.27 5.65 -13.25
C ASP A 52 9.44 5.65 -11.95
N GLN A 53 8.17 6.10 -12.02
CA GLN A 53 7.25 6.08 -10.86
C GLN A 53 6.79 4.67 -10.47
N TRP A 54 7.02 3.67 -11.32
CA TRP A 54 6.68 2.26 -11.13
C TRP A 54 5.18 1.98 -11.02
N MET A 55 4.37 2.57 -11.91
CA MET A 55 2.94 2.30 -11.96
C MET A 55 2.65 0.82 -12.28
N GLY A 56 1.83 0.19 -11.44
CA GLY A 56 1.58 -1.25 -11.50
C GLY A 56 2.57 -2.08 -10.70
N VAL A 57 3.34 -1.48 -9.78
CA VAL A 57 4.17 -2.25 -8.83
C VAL A 57 3.34 -3.20 -7.98
N THR A 58 2.13 -2.76 -7.66
CA THR A 58 1.16 -3.48 -6.85
C THR A 58 -0.17 -3.36 -7.55
N VAL A 59 -0.84 -4.49 -7.72
CA VAL A 59 -2.16 -4.62 -8.35
C VAL A 59 -2.97 -5.56 -7.48
N GLN A 60 -4.12 -5.10 -6.97
CA GLN A 60 -5.04 -5.91 -6.20
C GLN A 60 -6.48 -5.70 -6.67
N SER A 61 -7.28 -6.77 -6.58
CA SER A 61 -8.70 -6.75 -6.91
C SER A 61 -9.51 -7.00 -5.65
N GLN A 62 -10.61 -6.26 -5.50
CA GLN A 62 -11.62 -6.48 -4.46
C GLN A 62 -12.52 -7.70 -4.77
N GLY A 63 -12.22 -8.46 -5.82
CA GLY A 63 -13.01 -9.60 -6.26
C GLY A 63 -14.11 -9.26 -7.28
N PRO A 64 -15.01 -10.21 -7.57
CA PRO A 64 -16.03 -10.06 -8.60
C PRO A 64 -16.95 -8.87 -8.34
N GLY A 65 -17.13 -8.00 -9.34
CA GLY A 65 -17.97 -6.80 -9.21
C GLY A 65 -17.34 -5.65 -8.43
N GLY A 66 -16.16 -5.85 -7.85
CA GLY A 66 -15.48 -4.86 -7.02
C GLY A 66 -14.49 -3.98 -7.78
N ASN A 67 -13.83 -3.11 -7.02
CA ASN A 67 -12.81 -2.20 -7.52
C ASN A 67 -11.44 -2.89 -7.68
N VAL A 68 -10.54 -2.21 -8.38
CA VAL A 68 -9.14 -2.61 -8.58
C VAL A 68 -8.25 -1.49 -8.09
N VAL A 69 -7.25 -1.79 -7.27
CA VAL A 69 -6.22 -0.82 -6.87
C VAL A 69 -4.90 -1.13 -7.57
N THR A 70 -4.25 -0.09 -8.10
CA THR A 70 -2.91 -0.16 -8.67
C THR A 70 -2.06 1.01 -8.18
N CYS A 71 -0.78 0.78 -7.91
CA CYS A 71 0.08 1.79 -7.27
C CYS A 71 1.36 2.12 -8.04
N ALA A 72 1.88 3.32 -7.79
CA ALA A 72 3.15 3.87 -8.24
C ALA A 72 3.91 4.42 -7.03
N HIS A 73 4.58 3.54 -6.29
CA HIS A 73 5.25 3.90 -5.04
C HIS A 73 6.45 4.85 -5.18
N ARG A 74 6.94 5.06 -6.41
CA ARG A 74 8.04 6.01 -6.70
C ARG A 74 7.55 7.31 -7.34
N TYR A 75 6.23 7.54 -7.35
CA TYR A 75 5.67 8.80 -7.81
C TYR A 75 6.28 10.00 -7.07
N GLU A 76 6.77 10.96 -7.85
CA GLU A 76 7.47 12.15 -7.38
C GLU A 76 6.57 13.38 -7.51
N LYS A 77 6.34 14.06 -6.39
CA LYS A 77 5.70 15.36 -6.35
C LYS A 77 6.76 16.45 -6.35
N ARG A 78 6.54 17.51 -7.13
CA ARG A 78 7.45 18.65 -7.27
C ARG A 78 6.80 19.94 -6.77
N GLN A 79 7.63 20.82 -6.22
CA GLN A 79 7.23 22.18 -5.87
C GLN A 79 8.34 23.16 -6.26
N TYR A 80 7.95 24.37 -6.68
CA TYR A 80 8.86 25.45 -7.06
C TYR A 80 9.88 25.06 -8.15
N VAL A 81 9.43 24.31 -9.15
CA VAL A 81 10.27 23.79 -10.26
C VAL A 81 11.00 24.92 -10.98
N ASN A 82 12.28 24.69 -11.29
CA ASN A 82 13.19 25.68 -11.90
C ASN A 82 13.52 26.88 -10.99
N THR A 83 13.42 26.73 -9.66
CA THR A 83 13.86 27.74 -8.69
C THR A 83 14.86 27.15 -7.71
N VAL A 84 15.56 28.00 -6.95
CA VAL A 84 16.49 27.55 -5.89
C VAL A 84 15.79 26.86 -4.71
N GLN A 85 14.46 26.98 -4.63
CA GLN A 85 13.61 26.33 -3.63
C GLN A 85 12.94 25.08 -4.18
N GLU A 86 13.38 24.59 -5.35
CA GLU A 86 12.83 23.38 -5.94
C GLU A 86 12.96 22.23 -4.95
N THR A 87 11.87 21.49 -4.80
CA THR A 87 11.86 20.31 -3.97
C THR A 87 11.11 19.16 -4.63
N ARG A 88 11.52 17.95 -4.27
CA ARG A 88 11.05 16.70 -4.86
C ARG A 88 10.79 15.71 -3.73
N ASP A 89 9.56 15.28 -3.60
CA ASP A 89 9.14 14.32 -2.59
C ASP A 89 8.64 13.05 -3.29
N ILE A 90 9.21 11.90 -2.93
CA ILE A 90 8.82 10.60 -3.49
C ILE A 90 7.76 10.01 -2.56
N ILE A 91 6.54 10.54 -2.69
CA ILE A 91 5.43 10.23 -1.79
C ILE A 91 4.70 8.93 -2.19
N GLY A 92 4.78 8.53 -3.45
CA GLY A 92 3.98 7.43 -3.98
C GLY A 92 2.51 7.80 -4.15
N ARG A 93 1.77 7.04 -4.95
CA ARG A 93 0.31 7.18 -5.10
C ARG A 93 -0.32 5.88 -5.61
N CYS A 94 -1.63 5.76 -5.46
CA CYS A 94 -2.41 4.67 -6.02
C CYS A 94 -3.63 5.20 -6.79
N TYR A 95 -4.14 4.37 -7.68
CA TYR A 95 -5.40 4.58 -8.40
C TYR A 95 -6.34 3.45 -8.05
N VAL A 96 -7.58 3.80 -7.73
CA VAL A 96 -8.68 2.85 -7.60
C VAL A 96 -9.56 2.98 -8.84
N LEU A 97 -9.70 1.89 -9.57
CA LEU A 97 -10.48 1.77 -10.79
C LEU A 97 -11.75 0.99 -10.49
N SER A 98 -12.83 1.32 -11.18
CA SER A 98 -14.07 0.55 -11.17
C SER A 98 -13.89 -0.84 -11.79
N GLN A 99 -14.94 -1.66 -11.74
CA GLN A 99 -14.99 -2.97 -12.38
C GLN A 99 -14.68 -2.93 -13.89
N ASP A 100 -15.06 -1.86 -14.59
CA ASP A 100 -14.79 -1.65 -16.02
C ASP A 100 -13.41 -1.01 -16.29
N LEU A 101 -12.55 -0.92 -15.26
CA LEU A 101 -11.19 -0.38 -15.32
C LEU A 101 -11.14 1.10 -15.73
N THR A 102 -12.19 1.85 -15.39
CA THR A 102 -12.27 3.29 -15.59
C THR A 102 -12.26 4.02 -14.25
N ILE A 103 -11.96 5.32 -14.27
CA ILE A 103 -12.16 6.18 -13.11
C ILE A 103 -13.53 6.81 -13.29
N LYS A 104 -14.47 6.47 -12.41
CA LYS A 104 -15.77 7.14 -12.34
C LYS A 104 -15.68 8.26 -11.31
N ASP A 105 -16.44 9.34 -11.52
CA ASP A 105 -16.51 10.48 -10.59
C ASP A 105 -17.23 10.14 -9.27
N ASP A 106 -17.56 8.87 -9.05
CA ASP A 106 -18.00 8.35 -7.76
C ASP A 106 -16.76 8.31 -6.84
N MET A 107 -16.83 8.99 -5.69
CA MET A 107 -15.68 9.38 -4.83
C MET A 107 -14.84 8.22 -4.23
N ASP A 108 -15.20 6.97 -4.54
CA ASP A 108 -14.49 5.76 -4.12
C ASP A 108 -13.43 5.34 -5.16
N ASN A 109 -13.49 5.88 -6.38
CA ASN A 109 -12.52 5.70 -7.45
C ASN A 109 -11.57 6.90 -7.59
N GLY A 110 -10.54 6.77 -8.42
CA GLY A 110 -9.60 7.84 -8.72
C GLY A 110 -8.31 7.79 -7.90
N VAL A 111 -7.76 8.96 -7.57
CA VAL A 111 -6.42 9.10 -6.98
C VAL A 111 -6.45 8.93 -5.47
N TRP A 112 -5.54 8.11 -4.96
CA TRP A 112 -5.32 7.87 -3.54
C TRP A 112 -3.86 8.16 -3.19
N SER A 113 -3.65 9.21 -2.40
CA SER A 113 -2.31 9.70 -2.04
C SER A 113 -2.35 10.39 -0.67
N PHE A 114 -2.40 9.62 0.41
CA PHE A 114 -2.57 10.15 1.77
C PHE A 114 -1.33 10.92 2.27
N CYS A 115 -0.17 10.66 1.66
CA CYS A 115 1.08 11.36 1.97
C CYS A 115 1.14 12.75 1.35
N ASP A 116 0.26 13.05 0.40
CA ASP A 116 0.16 14.39 -0.17
C ASP A 116 -0.44 15.38 0.84
N GLY A 117 0.07 16.61 0.86
CA GLY A 117 -0.37 17.66 1.79
C GLY A 117 0.14 17.51 3.23
N ARG A 118 0.87 16.43 3.55
CA ARG A 118 1.45 16.21 4.88
C ARG A 118 2.83 16.85 5.04
N LEU A 119 3.31 16.90 6.28
CA LEU A 119 4.65 17.39 6.60
C LEU A 119 5.71 16.60 5.82
N ARG A 120 6.59 17.37 5.17
CA ARG A 120 7.55 16.89 4.19
C ARG A 120 8.86 16.42 4.84
N GLY A 121 9.78 15.91 4.02
CA GLY A 121 11.07 15.38 4.45
C GLY A 121 11.03 13.91 4.88
N HIS A 122 12.21 13.28 4.92
CA HIS A 122 12.35 11.86 5.26
C HIS A 122 11.94 11.54 6.71
N GLU A 123 12.05 12.54 7.60
CA GLU A 123 11.63 12.48 9.01
C GLU A 123 10.10 12.30 9.17
N LYS A 124 9.33 12.60 8.11
CA LYS A 124 7.86 12.62 8.06
C LYS A 124 7.37 11.88 6.81
N PHE A 125 6.70 12.55 5.87
CA PHE A 125 6.02 11.91 4.73
C PHE A 125 6.62 12.23 3.36
N GLY A 126 7.71 13.01 3.26
CA GLY A 126 8.32 13.39 1.97
C GLY A 126 8.99 12.23 1.21
N SER A 127 9.24 11.11 1.89
CA SER A 127 9.74 9.87 1.27
C SER A 127 8.79 8.71 1.54
N CYS A 128 7.50 8.99 1.70
CA CYS A 128 6.49 8.03 2.13
C CYS A 128 6.46 6.72 1.32
N GLN A 129 6.58 6.81 0.00
CA GLN A 129 6.49 5.67 -0.91
C GLN A 129 5.21 4.84 -0.72
N GLN A 130 4.06 5.51 -0.62
CA GLN A 130 2.76 4.86 -0.53
C GLN A 130 2.55 3.91 -1.71
N GLY A 131 2.07 2.70 -1.40
CA GLY A 131 1.68 1.73 -2.41
C GLY A 131 2.81 0.80 -2.83
N VAL A 132 3.90 0.74 -2.05
CA VAL A 132 4.80 -0.43 -2.08
C VAL A 132 3.98 -1.70 -1.87
N ALA A 133 3.09 -1.68 -0.87
CA ALA A 133 2.00 -2.61 -0.74
C ALA A 133 0.67 -1.87 -0.66
N ALA A 134 -0.37 -2.50 -1.19
CA ALA A 134 -1.75 -2.10 -1.07
C ALA A 134 -2.62 -3.36 -1.15
N THR A 135 -3.67 -3.45 -0.35
CA THR A 135 -4.62 -4.57 -0.40
C THR A 135 -6.01 -4.11 0.00
N PHE A 136 -7.04 -4.81 -0.45
CA PHE A 136 -8.37 -4.71 0.17
C PHE A 136 -8.39 -5.61 1.41
N THR A 137 -9.14 -5.23 2.44
CA THR A 137 -9.43 -6.16 3.53
C THR A 137 -10.28 -7.33 3.04
N ARG A 138 -10.24 -8.47 3.73
CA ARG A 138 -11.00 -9.68 3.31
C ARG A 138 -12.51 -9.52 3.35
N ASP A 139 -13.00 -8.60 4.17
CA ASP A 139 -14.40 -8.18 4.19
C ASP A 139 -14.69 -7.06 3.16
N TYR A 140 -13.68 -6.68 2.37
CA TYR A 140 -13.72 -5.65 1.33
C TYR A 140 -14.12 -4.25 1.81
N HIS A 141 -14.04 -4.02 3.12
CA HIS A 141 -14.49 -2.79 3.76
C HIS A 141 -13.47 -1.65 3.63
N TYR A 142 -12.18 -1.93 3.82
CA TYR A 142 -11.10 -0.94 3.69
C TYR A 142 -10.16 -1.25 2.54
N ILE A 143 -9.50 -0.21 2.04
CA ILE A 143 -8.24 -0.31 1.32
C ILE A 143 -7.12 -0.03 2.32
N VAL A 144 -6.13 -0.91 2.37
CA VAL A 144 -4.97 -0.80 3.25
C VAL A 144 -3.76 -0.44 2.41
N PHE A 145 -3.05 0.60 2.81
CA PHE A 145 -1.83 1.07 2.14
C PHE A 145 -0.62 0.92 3.06
N GLY A 146 0.46 0.44 2.47
CA GLY A 146 1.78 0.38 3.07
C GLY A 146 2.66 1.50 2.54
N ALA A 147 3.34 2.19 3.45
CA ALA A 147 4.21 3.31 3.14
C ALA A 147 5.51 3.20 3.95
N PRO A 148 6.45 2.35 3.51
CA PRO A 148 7.63 2.00 4.28
C PRO A 148 8.64 3.14 4.48
N GLY A 149 8.56 4.21 3.67
CA GLY A 149 9.56 5.29 3.71
C GLY A 149 9.20 6.44 4.67
N THR A 150 8.11 6.35 5.41
CA THR A 150 7.73 7.34 6.42
C THR A 150 8.60 7.27 7.68
N TYR A 151 8.76 8.40 8.36
CA TYR A 151 9.45 8.52 9.65
C TYR A 151 10.85 7.87 9.68
N ASN A 152 11.76 8.31 8.81
CA ASN A 152 13.09 7.69 8.62
C ASN A 152 12.99 6.21 8.33
N TRP A 153 12.13 5.89 7.36
CA TRP A 153 11.86 4.54 6.93
C TRP A 153 11.46 3.57 8.05
N LYS A 154 10.85 4.08 9.15
CA LYS A 154 10.12 3.21 10.08
C LYS A 154 8.99 2.50 9.34
N GLY A 155 8.23 3.26 8.55
CA GLY A 155 7.08 2.81 7.80
C GLY A 155 5.76 2.97 8.54
N VAL A 156 4.66 3.03 7.79
CA VAL A 156 3.29 3.07 8.32
C VAL A 156 2.37 2.14 7.54
N VAL A 157 1.32 1.71 8.22
CA VAL A 157 0.15 1.05 7.64
C VAL A 157 -1.05 1.96 7.86
N ARG A 158 -1.85 2.15 6.82
CA ARG A 158 -3.06 2.96 6.87
C ARG A 158 -4.22 2.19 6.26
N ALA A 159 -5.31 2.04 7.00
CA ALA A 159 -6.59 1.54 6.49
C ALA A 159 -7.53 2.72 6.25
N GLU A 160 -8.05 2.85 5.03
CA GLU A 160 -8.93 3.93 4.65
C GLU A 160 -10.10 3.41 3.81
N GLN A 161 -11.27 4.01 4.02
CA GLN A 161 -12.44 3.82 3.18
C GLN A 161 -12.90 5.21 2.73
N LYS A 162 -13.26 5.30 1.46
CA LYS A 162 -14.13 6.35 0.93
C LYS A 162 -15.38 5.59 0.54
N ASN A 163 -16.47 5.83 1.27
CA ASN A 163 -17.78 5.29 0.93
C ASN A 163 -18.81 6.35 1.30
N GLN A 164 -19.36 7.02 0.30
CA GLN A 164 -20.37 8.06 0.51
C GLN A 164 -21.65 7.51 1.16
N THR A 165 -21.99 6.24 0.95
CA THR A 165 -23.16 5.65 1.58
C THR A 165 -23.07 5.69 3.10
N PHE A 166 -21.87 5.56 3.69
CA PHE A 166 -21.69 5.69 5.14
C PHE A 166 -21.90 7.14 5.61
N TYR A 167 -21.41 8.13 4.84
CA TYR A 167 -21.69 9.54 5.12
C TYR A 167 -23.19 9.86 5.02
N ASP A 168 -23.86 9.33 3.99
CA ASP A 168 -25.31 9.51 3.77
C ASP A 168 -26.15 8.77 4.84
N LEU A 169 -25.65 7.65 5.36
CA LEU A 169 -26.23 6.90 6.48
C LEU A 169 -25.85 7.47 7.86
N GLY A 170 -25.08 8.55 7.93
CA GLY A 170 -24.67 9.21 9.17
C GLY A 170 -23.61 8.47 9.99
N ILE A 171 -22.86 7.56 9.37
CA ILE A 171 -21.73 6.84 9.98
C ILE A 171 -20.44 7.61 9.66
N PHE A 172 -20.00 8.43 10.60
CA PHE A 172 -18.86 9.35 10.41
C PHE A 172 -17.53 8.84 11.00
N ASP A 173 -17.56 7.73 11.75
CA ASP A 173 -16.41 7.23 12.51
C ASP A 173 -15.96 5.85 12.04
N ASP A 174 -15.67 5.75 10.74
CA ASP A 174 -15.17 4.53 10.12
C ASP A 174 -13.81 4.75 9.43
N GLY A 175 -12.92 5.38 10.18
CA GLY A 175 -11.57 5.69 9.75
C GLY A 175 -11.42 7.05 9.07
N PRO A 176 -10.28 7.29 8.40
CA PRO A 176 -9.10 6.42 8.29
C PRO A 176 -8.46 6.01 9.63
N TYR A 177 -7.78 4.86 9.67
CA TYR A 177 -6.97 4.38 10.79
C TYR A 177 -5.51 4.22 10.36
N GLU A 178 -4.57 4.68 11.18
CA GLU A 178 -3.15 4.70 10.80
C GLU A 178 -2.25 4.35 11.98
N VAL A 179 -1.18 3.60 11.72
CA VAL A 179 -0.08 3.43 12.68
C VAL A 179 0.62 4.78 12.87
N GLY A 180 0.75 5.25 14.11
CA GLY A 180 1.17 6.63 14.35
C GLY A 180 0.00 7.58 14.68
N ASP A 181 -1.24 7.07 14.64
CA ASP A 181 -2.49 7.83 14.84
C ASP A 181 -2.67 8.91 13.77
N GLU A 182 -3.75 8.82 12.98
CA GLU A 182 -3.95 9.69 11.83
C GLU A 182 -4.00 11.19 12.20
N SER A 183 -4.56 11.50 13.38
CA SER A 183 -4.73 12.87 13.85
C SER A 183 -3.47 13.40 14.54
N ARG A 184 -2.71 12.53 15.23
CA ARG A 184 -1.48 12.93 15.95
C ARG A 184 -0.22 12.84 15.11
N GLN A 185 -0.15 11.89 14.18
CA GLN A 185 1.01 11.61 13.31
C GLN A 185 2.32 11.47 14.11
N ASP A 186 2.26 10.73 15.21
CA ASP A 186 3.37 10.54 16.15
C ASP A 186 4.17 9.27 15.85
N LYS A 187 5.42 9.48 15.43
CA LYS A 187 6.40 8.43 15.13
C LYS A 187 6.72 7.50 16.31
N ASN A 188 6.44 7.93 17.54
CA ASN A 188 6.71 7.14 18.75
C ASN A 188 5.68 6.03 18.95
N LEU A 189 4.52 6.12 18.29
CA LEU A 189 3.47 5.10 18.33
C LEU A 189 3.66 4.03 17.25
N VAL A 190 4.62 4.23 16.34
CA VAL A 190 4.99 3.22 15.33
C VAL A 190 5.81 2.14 16.03
N PRO A 191 5.34 0.88 16.09
CA PRO A 191 5.86 -0.16 16.98
C PRO A 191 7.18 -0.78 16.49
N VAL A 192 7.89 -0.15 15.55
CA VAL A 192 9.16 -0.63 15.02
C VAL A 192 10.27 0.44 15.06
N PRO A 193 11.55 0.04 15.12
CA PRO A 193 12.68 0.96 14.97
C PRO A 193 12.72 1.66 13.61
N ALA A 194 13.54 2.70 13.49
CA ALA A 194 13.82 3.34 12.19
C ALA A 194 14.45 2.36 11.19
N ASN A 195 14.23 2.59 9.90
CA ASN A 195 14.67 1.73 8.79
C ASN A 195 14.09 0.31 8.79
N SER A 196 12.93 0.09 9.42
CA SER A 196 12.27 -1.23 9.48
C SER A 196 11.41 -1.56 8.27
N TYR A 197 10.95 -0.54 7.54
CA TYR A 197 10.08 -0.65 6.35
C TYR A 197 8.72 -1.29 6.66
N LEU A 198 8.06 -0.92 7.77
CA LEU A 198 6.71 -1.36 8.07
C LEU A 198 5.74 -0.98 6.93
N GLY A 199 4.87 -1.92 6.54
CA GLY A 199 3.98 -1.76 5.39
C GLY A 199 4.65 -2.14 4.07
N PHE A 200 5.72 -2.94 4.10
CA PHE A 200 6.35 -3.45 2.88
C PHE A 200 5.49 -4.54 2.20
N SER A 201 4.80 -5.36 2.99
CA SER A 201 3.83 -6.37 2.57
C SER A 201 2.61 -6.29 3.49
N LEU A 202 1.42 -6.67 2.98
CA LEU A 202 0.15 -6.50 3.69
C LEU A 202 -0.82 -7.65 3.40
N ASP A 203 -1.54 -8.08 4.44
CA ASP A 203 -2.78 -8.86 4.34
C ASP A 203 -3.66 -8.51 5.56
N SER A 204 -4.84 -9.10 5.69
CA SER A 204 -5.72 -8.92 6.83
C SER A 204 -6.67 -10.10 6.98
N GLY A 205 -7.19 -10.34 8.18
CA GLY A 205 -8.14 -11.43 8.41
C GLY A 205 -8.81 -11.33 9.78
N LYS A 206 -10.08 -11.75 9.83
CA LYS A 206 -10.70 -12.15 11.10
C LYS A 206 -10.27 -13.59 11.39
N GLY A 207 -10.36 -14.02 12.63
CA GLY A 207 -9.90 -15.33 13.05
C GLY A 207 -8.38 -15.48 13.05
N ILE A 208 -7.61 -14.38 13.04
CA ILE A 208 -6.16 -14.43 13.28
C ILE A 208 -5.89 -14.39 14.79
N VAL A 209 -6.34 -13.30 15.44
CA VAL A 209 -6.25 -13.12 16.90
C VAL A 209 -7.64 -13.16 17.55
N SER A 210 -8.65 -12.66 16.85
CA SER A 210 -10.06 -12.64 17.28
C SER A 210 -10.95 -13.05 16.11
N GLN A 211 -12.00 -13.83 16.39
CA GLN A 211 -12.99 -14.25 15.40
C GLN A 211 -13.86 -13.08 14.89
N ASP A 212 -14.03 -12.03 15.70
CA ASP A 212 -14.92 -10.92 15.38
C ASP A 212 -14.20 -9.69 14.83
N GLU A 213 -12.99 -9.43 15.34
CA GLU A 213 -12.22 -8.22 15.05
C GLU A 213 -11.24 -8.44 13.89
N MET A 214 -11.11 -7.42 13.04
CA MET A 214 -10.17 -7.43 11.92
C MET A 214 -8.75 -7.22 12.45
N THR A 215 -7.85 -8.14 12.10
CA THR A 215 -6.40 -7.96 12.28
C THR A 215 -5.76 -7.59 10.95
N PHE A 216 -4.94 -6.54 10.94
CA PHE A 216 -4.10 -6.19 9.80
C PHE A 216 -2.70 -6.80 10.00
N VAL A 217 -2.19 -7.48 9.00
CA VAL A 217 -0.88 -8.13 9.01
C VAL A 217 0.06 -7.32 8.14
N SER A 218 1.21 -6.93 8.68
CA SER A 218 2.16 -6.10 7.96
C SER A 218 3.59 -6.57 8.12
N GLY A 219 4.30 -6.71 7.00
CA GLY A 219 5.72 -6.99 6.99
C GLY A 219 6.58 -5.75 7.25
N ALA A 220 7.64 -5.95 8.02
CA ALA A 220 8.72 -5.00 8.28
C ALA A 220 10.07 -5.71 8.07
N PRO A 221 10.47 -6.01 6.82
CA PRO A 221 11.57 -6.94 6.51
C PRO A 221 12.95 -6.50 7.00
N ARG A 222 13.11 -5.24 7.45
CA ARG A 222 14.37 -4.73 7.97
C ARG A 222 14.36 -4.49 9.47
N ALA A 223 13.24 -4.74 10.15
CA ALA A 223 13.12 -4.61 11.60
C ALA A 223 14.15 -5.51 12.30
N ASN A 224 14.83 -4.97 13.32
CA ASN A 224 15.80 -5.71 14.13
C ASN A 224 16.87 -6.48 13.33
N HIS A 225 17.19 -6.01 12.11
CA HIS A 225 18.15 -6.62 11.18
C HIS A 225 17.79 -8.03 10.66
N SER A 226 16.79 -8.72 11.21
CA SER A 226 16.28 -10.00 10.71
C SER A 226 15.01 -9.85 9.88
N GLY A 227 14.15 -8.90 10.26
CA GLY A 227 12.80 -8.69 9.75
C GLY A 227 11.74 -9.06 10.78
N ALA A 228 10.53 -8.50 10.63
CA ALA A 228 9.41 -8.77 11.52
C ALA A 228 8.07 -8.80 10.76
N VAL A 229 7.08 -9.43 11.37
CA VAL A 229 5.66 -9.33 11.00
C VAL A 229 4.90 -8.73 12.16
N VAL A 230 4.17 -7.66 11.89
CA VAL A 230 3.43 -6.86 12.88
C VAL A 230 1.94 -7.09 12.66
N LEU A 231 1.26 -7.59 13.70
CA LEU A 231 -0.19 -7.68 13.76
C LEU A 231 -0.74 -6.42 14.40
N LEU A 232 -1.68 -5.79 13.72
CA LEU A 232 -2.27 -4.52 14.12
C LEU A 232 -3.78 -4.64 14.27
N LYS A 233 -4.34 -3.91 15.23
CA LYS A 233 -5.80 -3.78 15.42
C LYS A 233 -6.24 -2.32 15.40
N LYS A 234 -7.53 -2.09 15.16
CA LYS A 234 -8.13 -0.77 15.29
C LYS A 234 -8.30 -0.42 16.77
N GLU A 235 -7.90 0.77 17.15
CA GLU A 235 -8.19 1.31 18.49
C GLU A 235 -9.60 1.88 18.57
N LYS A 236 -10.27 1.68 19.71
CA LYS A 236 -11.61 2.24 19.94
C LYS A 236 -11.51 3.74 20.22
N ASN A 237 -12.37 4.54 19.57
CA ASN A 237 -12.41 6.00 19.70
C ASN A 237 -11.11 6.72 19.29
N GLN A 238 -10.24 6.08 18.51
CA GLN A 238 -9.02 6.68 17.99
C GLN A 238 -8.87 6.31 16.52
N ARG A 239 -8.32 7.22 15.72
CA ARG A 239 -7.96 6.96 14.32
C ARG A 239 -6.60 6.28 14.21
N ALA A 240 -6.39 5.24 15.03
CA ALA A 240 -5.12 4.59 15.22
C ALA A 240 -5.19 3.08 14.95
N LEU A 241 -4.12 2.57 14.35
CA LEU A 241 -3.78 1.15 14.36
C LEU A 241 -2.70 0.91 15.40
N SER A 242 -2.95 0.03 16.35
CA SER A 242 -2.01 -0.30 17.43
C SER A 242 -1.48 -1.72 17.31
N LEU A 243 -0.35 -1.98 17.97
CA LEU A 243 0.28 -3.29 18.02
C LEU A 243 -0.61 -4.28 18.79
N GLU A 244 -0.97 -5.38 18.14
CA GLU A 244 -1.59 -6.55 18.77
C GLU A 244 -0.52 -7.60 19.08
N HIS A 245 0.35 -7.90 18.12
CA HIS A 245 1.45 -8.86 18.28
C HIS A 245 2.57 -8.59 17.28
N MET A 246 3.78 -9.07 17.58
CA MET A 246 4.92 -9.00 16.66
C MET A 246 5.67 -10.32 16.65
N PHE A 247 5.90 -10.86 15.45
CA PHE A 247 6.79 -11.98 15.20
C PHE A 247 8.12 -11.45 14.68
N GLU A 248 9.24 -11.89 15.27
CA GLU A 248 10.58 -11.53 14.83
C GLU A 248 11.21 -12.68 14.03
N GLY A 249 11.94 -12.35 12.97
CA GLY A 249 12.67 -13.33 12.18
C GLY A 249 13.90 -13.85 12.92
N GLU A 250 14.18 -15.14 12.78
CA GLU A 250 15.29 -15.82 13.47
C GLU A 250 16.66 -15.54 12.83
N GLY A 251 16.71 -15.31 11.51
CA GLY A 251 17.95 -15.17 10.76
C GLY A 251 18.36 -13.71 10.53
N LEU A 252 19.61 -13.37 10.84
CA LEU A 252 20.20 -12.08 10.48
C LEU A 252 20.10 -11.87 8.95
N ALA A 253 19.61 -10.70 8.55
CA ALA A 253 19.41 -10.31 7.15
C ALA A 253 18.54 -11.29 6.34
N SER A 254 17.66 -12.06 6.99
CA SER A 254 16.76 -13.01 6.32
C SER A 254 15.61 -12.34 5.54
N SER A 255 15.36 -11.05 5.82
CA SER A 255 14.19 -10.31 5.34
C SER A 255 12.87 -10.98 5.71
N PHE A 256 12.76 -11.47 6.94
CA PHE A 256 11.51 -12.03 7.44
C PHE A 256 10.38 -10.98 7.41
N GLY A 257 9.25 -11.32 6.81
CA GLY A 257 8.17 -10.35 6.53
C GLY A 257 8.30 -9.64 5.19
N TYR A 258 9.16 -10.14 4.27
CA TYR A 258 9.23 -9.62 2.90
C TYR A 258 7.90 -9.77 2.15
N ASP A 259 7.19 -10.87 2.41
CA ASP A 259 5.84 -11.12 1.92
C ASP A 259 5.02 -11.82 3.02
N VAL A 260 3.70 -11.62 3.01
CA VAL A 260 2.79 -12.21 4.00
C VAL A 260 1.51 -12.70 3.32
N ALA A 261 1.00 -13.84 3.78
CA ALA A 261 -0.31 -14.35 3.36
C ALA A 261 -1.06 -14.92 4.56
N VAL A 262 -2.35 -14.63 4.65
CA VAL A 262 -3.26 -15.15 5.66
C VAL A 262 -4.07 -16.28 5.04
N VAL A 263 -4.20 -17.45 5.64
CA VAL A 263 -4.99 -18.55 5.08
C VAL A 263 -5.23 -19.59 6.16
N ASP A 264 -6.44 -20.15 6.22
CA ASP A 264 -6.73 -21.32 7.05
C ASP A 264 -6.15 -22.57 6.37
N LEU A 265 -4.99 -23.04 6.86
CA LEU A 265 -4.27 -24.18 6.28
C LEU A 265 -4.76 -25.52 6.83
N ASN A 266 -5.29 -25.54 8.05
CA ASN A 266 -5.69 -26.75 8.76
C ASN A 266 -7.22 -26.97 8.79
N SER A 267 -7.99 -26.03 8.24
CA SER A 267 -9.45 -26.02 8.19
C SER A 267 -10.14 -26.00 9.56
N ASP A 268 -9.54 -25.35 10.56
CA ASP A 268 -10.11 -25.23 11.92
C ASP A 268 -10.96 -23.97 12.12
N GLY A 269 -11.05 -23.09 11.11
CA GLY A 269 -11.80 -21.84 11.16
C GLY A 269 -11.02 -20.67 11.76
N TRP A 270 -9.77 -20.86 12.17
CA TRP A 270 -8.80 -19.79 12.41
C TRP A 270 -7.92 -19.61 11.18
N GLN A 271 -7.40 -18.41 11.00
CA GLN A 271 -6.51 -18.10 9.91
C GLN A 271 -5.07 -18.24 10.38
N ASP A 272 -4.26 -18.96 9.60
CA ASP A 272 -2.82 -19.03 9.78
C ASP A 272 -2.12 -17.90 9.03
N ILE A 273 -0.89 -17.58 9.43
CA ILE A 273 -0.04 -16.59 8.76
C ILE A 273 1.17 -17.31 8.17
N VAL A 274 1.35 -17.16 6.86
CA VAL A 274 2.55 -17.58 6.13
C VAL A 274 3.44 -16.36 5.91
N VAL A 275 4.72 -16.48 6.24
CA VAL A 275 5.69 -15.39 6.15
C VAL A 275 6.86 -15.75 5.25
N GLY A 276 7.14 -14.88 4.28
CA GLY A 276 8.31 -14.98 3.42
C GLY A 276 9.57 -14.40 4.08
N ALA A 277 10.66 -15.16 4.04
CA ALA A 277 12.01 -14.74 4.42
C ALA A 277 13.00 -15.13 3.32
N PRO A 278 12.95 -14.47 2.14
CA PRO A 278 13.61 -14.93 0.92
C PRO A 278 15.14 -14.89 0.97
N GLN A 279 15.71 -14.21 1.97
CA GLN A 279 17.16 -14.11 2.16
C GLN A 279 17.63 -14.97 3.35
N TYR A 280 16.75 -15.80 3.91
CA TYR A 280 17.11 -16.77 4.92
C TYR A 280 18.19 -17.72 4.39
N PHE A 281 19.18 -17.99 5.23
CA PHE A 281 20.29 -18.86 4.90
C PHE A 281 20.56 -19.80 6.07
N ASP A 282 20.51 -21.11 5.79
CA ASP A 282 20.97 -22.16 6.71
C ASP A 282 22.12 -22.93 6.05
N ARG A 283 23.24 -23.02 6.76
CA ARG A 283 24.43 -23.74 6.29
C ARG A 283 24.27 -25.26 6.41
N SER A 284 23.41 -25.73 7.31
CA SER A 284 23.20 -27.15 7.63
C SER A 284 22.07 -27.83 6.85
N GLY A 285 21.43 -27.11 5.92
CA GLY A 285 20.29 -27.61 5.12
C GLY A 285 20.52 -28.96 4.44
#